data_AF-N2BVL1-F1
#
_entry.id   AF-N2BVL1-F1
#
_cell.length_a   1.000
_cell.length_b   1.000
_cell.length_c   1.000
_cell.angle_alpha   90.00
_cell.angle_beta   90.00
_cell.angle_gamma   90.00
#
_symmetry.space_group_name_H-M   'P 1'
#
loop_
_entity.id
_entity.type
_entity.pdbx_description
1 polymer ?
#
loop_
_entity_poly.entity_id
_entity_poly.type
_entity_poly.pdbx_seq_one_letter_code
_entity_poly.pdbx_strand_id
1 'polypeptide(L)' 'MDSWKLTVWYHQPQGMGFMYRKDRTKQFATKDEARAYCKQHFLAAKITWFENEQKVSVIA' A
#
# COMPACT_ATOMS: atom_id res chain seq x y z
N MET A 1 6.35 1.71 19.54
CA MET A 1 7.14 1.07 18.47
C MET A 1 6.66 1.66 17.15
N ASP A 2 7.43 2.60 16.63
CA ASP A 2 7.25 3.22 15.31
C ASP A 2 7.28 2.14 14.24
N SER A 3 6.13 1.85 13.64
CA SER A 3 5.98 0.78 12.64
C SER A 3 5.32 1.32 11.38
N TRP A 4 5.92 0.98 10.24
CA TRP A 4 5.44 1.38 8.93
C TRP A 4 4.20 0.57 8.55
N LYS A 5 3.09 1.27 8.28
CA LYS A 5 1.83 0.64 7.89
C LYS A 5 1.65 0.69 6.39
N LEU A 6 1.76 -0.46 5.74
CA LEU A 6 1.46 -0.66 4.33
C LEU A 6 0.00 -1.05 4.12
N THR A 7 -0.71 -0.31 3.29
CA THR A 7 -2.07 -0.63 2.87
C THR A 7 -2.09 -0.86 1.37
N VAL A 8 -2.53 -2.04 0.95
CA VAL A 8 -2.75 -2.35 -0.46
C VAL A 8 -4.21 -2.10 -0.79
N TRP A 9 -4.42 -1.43 -1.91
CA TRP A 9 -5.70 -1.10 -2.52
C TRP A 9 -5.76 -1.76 -3.88
N TYR A 10 -6.94 -2.21 -4.30
CA TYR A 10 -7.18 -2.69 -5.66
C TYR A 10 -8.34 -1.95 -6.28
N HIS A 11 -8.34 -1.88 -7.61
CA HIS A 11 -9.48 -1.40 -8.35
C HIS A 11 -10.56 -2.47 -8.39
N GLN A 12 -11.72 -2.15 -7.82
CA GLN A 12 -12.92 -2.93 -8.05
C GLN A 12 -13.86 -2.13 -8.98
N PRO A 13 -14.25 -2.66 -10.14
CA PRO A 13 -15.29 -2.04 -10.95
C PRO A 13 -16.60 -2.05 -10.16
N GLN A 14 -17.24 -0.88 -10.05
CA GLN A 14 -18.51 -0.72 -9.34
C GLN A 14 -19.43 0.19 -10.18
N GLY A 15 -20.37 -0.43 -10.91
CA GLY A 15 -21.27 0.30 -11.82
C GLY A 15 -20.52 1.03 -12.94
N MET A 16 -20.86 2.31 -13.16
CA MET A 16 -20.18 3.20 -14.13
C MET A 16 -18.88 3.85 -13.58
N GLY A 17 -18.28 3.31 -12.52
CA GLY A 17 -17.09 3.90 -11.89
C GLY A 17 -16.09 2.87 -11.34
N PHE A 18 -14.98 3.39 -10.84
CA PHE A 18 -13.96 2.62 -10.14
C PHE A 18 -13.98 2.98 -8.66
N MET A 19 -13.99 1.97 -7.79
CA MET A 19 -13.79 2.16 -6.35
C MET A 19 -12.47 1.54 -5.94
N TYR A 20 -11.68 2.28 -5.15
CA TYR A 20 -10.52 1.72 -4.46
C TYR A 20 -11.01 0.96 -3.26
N ARG A 21 -10.78 -0.36 -3.25
CA ARG A 21 -11.10 -1.19 -2.09
C ARG A 21 -9.83 -1.61 -1.40
N LYS A 22 -9.87 -1.56 -0.07
CA LYS A 22 -8.75 -1.96 0.77
C LYS A 22 -8.63 -3.49 0.71
N ASP A 23 -7.52 -4.00 0.19
CA ASP A 23 -7.25 -5.44 0.14
C ASP A 23 -6.71 -5.92 1.48
N ARG A 24 -5.51 -5.43 1.81
CA ARG A 24 -4.72 -5.91 2.95
C ARG A 24 -3.93 -4.80 3.58
N THR A 25 -3.64 -4.96 4.87
CA THR A 25 -2.73 -4.10 5.60
C THR A 25 -1.62 -4.94 6.21
N LYS A 26 -0.37 -4.51 6.04
CA LYS A 26 0.80 -5.08 6.69
C LYS A 26 1.52 -4.01 7.50
N GLN A 27 2.14 -4.42 8.59
CA GLN A 27 3.02 -3.58 9.38
C GLN A 27 4.46 -4.06 9.18
N PHE A 28 5.38 -3.11 9.13
CA PHE A 28 6.82 -3.32 8.96
C PHE A 28 7.55 -2.53 10.03
N ALA A 29 8.72 -3.00 10.45
CA ALA A 29 9.52 -2.25 11.43
C ALA A 29 10.18 -1.04 10.76
N THR A 30 10.52 -1.16 9.47
CA THR A 30 11.23 -0.12 8.72
C THR A 30 10.61 0.18 7.37
N LYS A 31 10.92 1.37 6.83
CA LYS A 31 10.53 1.78 5.48
C LYS A 31 11.13 0.87 4.40
N ASP A 32 12.37 0.43 4.59
CA ASP A 32 13.07 -0.43 3.64
C ASP A 32 12.44 -1.81 3.51
N GLU A 33 11.97 -2.40 4.61
CA GLU A 33 11.18 -3.64 4.57
C GLU A 33 9.88 -3.46 3.77
N ALA A 34 9.15 -2.37 4.01
CA ALA A 34 7.94 -2.05 3.25
C ALA A 34 8.26 -1.85 1.75
N ARG A 35 9.41 -1.23 1.42
CA ARG A 35 9.84 -1.00 0.03
C ARG A 35 10.23 -2.30 -0.66
N ALA A 36 10.96 -3.18 0.03
CA ALA A 36 11.31 -4.51 -0.47
C ALA A 36 10.05 -5.33 -0.74
N TYR A 37 9.06 -5.28 0.16
CA TYR A 37 7.77 -5.92 0.00
C TYR A 37 7.01 -5.43 -1.25
N CYS A 38 6.94 -4.12 -1.48
CA CYS A 38 6.31 -3.56 -2.68
C CYS A 38 6.97 -4.05 -3.97
N LYS A 39 8.32 -4.10 -4.01
CA LYS A 39 9.08 -4.58 -5.16
C LYS A 39 8.85 -6.07 -5.42
N GLN A 40 8.89 -6.90 -4.38
CA GLN A 40 8.76 -8.35 -4.49
C GLN A 40 7.38 -8.79 -5.00
N HIS A 41 6.33 -8.06 -4.63
CA HIS A 41 4.95 -8.41 -4.99
C HIS A 41 4.45 -7.71 -6.27
N PHE A 42 5.33 -7.06 -7.04
CA PHE A 42 4.97 -6.29 -8.24
C PHE A 42 3.80 -5.32 -8.02
N LEU A 43 3.67 -4.78 -6.80
CA LEU A 43 2.61 -3.83 -6.43
C LEU A 43 2.99 -2.44 -6.96
N ALA A 44 3.01 -2.31 -8.28
CA ALA A 44 3.68 -1.21 -8.96
C ALA A 44 2.73 -0.24 -9.68
N ALA A 45 1.40 -0.45 -9.62
CA ALA A 45 0.49 0.45 -10.33
C ALA A 45 0.56 1.88 -9.77
N LYS A 46 0.65 2.05 -8.44
CA LYS A 46 0.98 3.33 -7.80
C LYS A 46 1.40 3.15 -6.34
N ILE A 47 2.56 3.67 -5.93
CA ILE A 47 3.00 3.68 -4.53
C ILE A 47 3.01 5.13 -4.01
N THR A 48 2.43 5.36 -2.84
CA THR A 48 2.43 6.67 -2.16
C THR A 48 2.91 6.52 -0.73
N TRP A 49 3.98 7.25 -0.39
CA TRP A 49 4.59 7.25 0.94
C TRP A 49 4.15 8.49 1.72
N PHE A 50 3.63 8.29 2.92
CA PHE A 50 3.26 9.34 3.85
C PHE A 50 4.25 9.32 5.01
N GLU A 51 5.38 10.04 4.82
CA GLU A 51 6.51 9.97 5.75
C GLU A 51 6.16 10.49 7.15
N ASN A 52 5.38 11.58 7.21
CA ASN A 52 4.92 12.17 8.46
C ASN A 52 4.04 11.21 9.29
N GLU A 53 3.44 10.21 8.65
CA GLU A 53 2.51 9.26 9.29
C GLU A 53 3.05 7.83 9.33
N GLN A 54 4.28 7.60 8.83
CA GLN A 54 4.86 6.26 8.65
C GLN A 54 3.91 5.30 7.92
N LYS A 55 3.17 5.79 6.93
CA LYS A 55 2.21 5.00 6.15
C LYS A 55 2.67 4.87 4.71
N VAL A 56 2.35 3.74 4.10
CA VAL A 56 2.47 3.56 2.66
C VAL A 56 1.17 3.01 2.11
N SER A 57 0.67 3.62 1.04
CA SER A 57 -0.47 3.11 0.29
C SER A 57 0.01 2.65 -1.07
N VAL A 58 -0.44 1.47 -1.47
CA VAL A 58 -0.10 0.87 -2.75
C VAL A 58 -1.38 0.52 -3.47
N ILE A 59 -1.50 0.94 -4.72
CA ILE A 59 -2.57 0.51 -5.62
C ILE A 59 -1.98 -0.60 -6.49
N ALA A 60 -2.63 -1.76 -6.47
CA ALA A 60 -2.33 -2.94 -7.26
C ALA A 60 -3.35 -3.10 -8.39
#